data_AF-A0A841WIQ0-F1
#
_entry.id   AF-A0A841WIQ0-F1
#
_cell.length_a   1.000
_cell.length_b   1.000
_cell.length_c   1.000
_cell.angle_alpha   90.00
_cell.angle_beta   90.00
_cell.angle_gamma   90.00
#
_symmetry.space_group_name_H-M   'P 1'
#
loop_
_entity.id
_entity.type
_entity.pdbx_description
1 polymer ?
#
loop_
_entity_poly.entity_id
_entity_poly.type
_entity_poly.pdbx_seq_one_letter_code
_entity_poly.pdbx_strand_id
1 'polypeptide(L)'
;MNIIDSNPQTLFDVYQSHCEVLKSQDNNSQHDVTAGIRTALIRYTLPKWGFPLPRRKKLTSEEIKAGLEFMKGVPISELKNALSYQQEVFDSLGNVASSRNYRFHLNKMLVWCHTQSWWKNAAKTDADKYCPPIRLQRGRVSDKVRVTNKNMTPRCSNFIYGLKSHEISADLQQELNNFLNFQTTLVGSRKRQDAPLRTRSAMAHVNNSKRFLGWVHLYKGVPLEELTLKLLVIASGLTRDGHRDEDAIDEVIDLIDEHLQWLRDTREASPNTELKCVESLVAVAKFLYHKESKYQSREQVASKRVGYRDIPIIEELRRLECEIMARVNTAPPRSDESKKWVDWPTFKACIERLISECAPRDKKGKKRSIRTLAQSHQIALICMLLSAFPDRSRTIRELEVGRSLINRDGKWFVEHTAEDFKTGNSFCKNGQKRVVELPESLYLLLEEWLSKWRSVFNPNHPYVFTQLNGKPLTDGSLYQYFRKRIYRLTGQAFTPHMVRDSIVTYLKLSGTSDRVLAALAELMAHSQKMQHQIYDRRTPEQKVAPALSALQSLPTGNLPPPPPLKTIELTTEIQEQ
;
A
#
# COMPACT_ATOMS: atom_id res chain seq x y z
N MET A 1 14.33 -33.32 -23.98
CA MET A 1 14.74 -33.49 -22.57
C MET A 1 14.04 -34.73 -22.06
N ASN A 2 14.79 -35.77 -21.68
CA ASN A 2 14.18 -37.01 -21.17
C ASN A 2 13.65 -36.74 -19.75
N ILE A 3 12.33 -36.75 -19.60
CA ILE A 3 11.63 -36.68 -18.31
C ILE A 3 11.56 -38.10 -17.78
N ILE A 4 11.86 -38.29 -16.50
CA ILE A 4 11.79 -39.60 -15.85
C ILE A 4 10.44 -39.73 -15.13
N ASP A 5 9.69 -40.78 -15.48
CA ASP A 5 8.35 -41.06 -14.91
C ASP A 5 8.41 -41.76 -13.54
N SER A 6 9.55 -42.33 -13.15
CA SER A 6 9.74 -42.92 -11.82
C SER A 6 10.09 -41.85 -10.78
N ASN A 7 9.50 -41.94 -9.58
CA ASN A 7 9.85 -41.09 -8.43
C ASN A 7 11.10 -41.68 -7.73
N PRO A 8 12.30 -41.09 -7.88
CA PRO A 8 13.48 -41.56 -7.16
C PRO A 8 13.30 -41.38 -5.65
N GLN A 9 13.79 -42.31 -4.84
CA GLN A 9 13.70 -42.24 -3.37
C GLN A 9 15.04 -41.88 -2.73
N THR A 10 16.14 -42.23 -3.39
CA THR A 10 17.50 -42.09 -2.87
C THR A 10 18.39 -41.25 -3.79
N LEU A 11 19.52 -40.76 -3.28
CA LEU A 11 20.55 -40.10 -4.08
C LEU A 11 21.08 -41.03 -5.18
N PHE A 12 21.14 -42.34 -4.91
CA PHE A 12 21.59 -43.34 -5.88
C PHE A 12 20.67 -43.39 -7.10
N ASP A 13 19.36 -43.40 -6.90
CA ASP A 13 18.37 -43.44 -8.00
C ASP A 13 18.52 -42.23 -8.93
N VAL A 14 18.73 -41.04 -8.34
CA VAL A 14 18.94 -39.79 -9.08
C VAL A 14 20.29 -39.82 -9.82
N TYR A 15 21.34 -40.31 -9.18
CA TYR A 15 22.67 -40.45 -9.81
C TYR A 15 22.62 -41.41 -11.01
N GLN A 16 21.99 -42.57 -10.86
CA GLN A 16 21.88 -43.57 -11.93
C GLN A 16 21.11 -43.00 -13.12
N SER A 17 19.94 -42.41 -12.85
CA SER A 17 19.12 -41.70 -13.82
C SER A 17 19.89 -40.61 -14.58
N HIS A 18 20.66 -39.78 -13.86
CA HIS A 18 21.47 -38.75 -14.49
C HIS A 18 22.61 -39.33 -15.33
N CYS A 19 23.21 -40.44 -14.90
CA CYS A 19 24.25 -41.13 -15.68
C CYS A 19 23.72 -41.69 -16.99
N GLU A 20 22.48 -42.21 -17.02
CA GLU A 20 21.83 -42.65 -18.26
C GLU A 20 21.60 -41.50 -19.23
N VAL A 21 21.20 -40.32 -18.72
CA VAL A 21 21.08 -39.10 -19.52
C VAL A 21 22.43 -38.65 -20.08
N LEU A 22 23.50 -38.70 -19.27
CA LEU A 22 24.84 -38.33 -19.74
C LEU A 22 25.36 -39.29 -20.82
N LYS A 23 25.14 -40.60 -20.65
CA LYS A 23 25.56 -41.63 -21.63
C LYS A 23 24.79 -41.51 -22.95
N SER A 24 23.49 -41.22 -22.91
CA SER A 24 22.67 -41.04 -24.13
C SER A 24 22.97 -39.75 -24.89
N GLN A 25 23.61 -38.76 -24.26
CA GLN A 25 24.02 -37.51 -24.91
C GLN A 25 25.42 -37.59 -25.53
N ASP A 26 26.21 -38.61 -25.18
CA ASP A 26 27.60 -38.74 -25.60
C ASP A 26 27.84 -40.11 -26.26
N ASN A 27 27.42 -40.21 -27.53
CA ASN A 27 27.48 -41.45 -28.31
C ASN A 27 28.90 -41.82 -28.79
N ASN A 28 29.93 -41.01 -28.53
CA ASN A 28 31.26 -41.14 -29.17
C ASN A 28 32.47 -40.90 -28.25
N SER A 29 32.30 -40.87 -26.93
CA SER A 29 33.41 -40.58 -26.00
C SER A 29 34.29 -41.81 -25.71
N GLN A 30 35.61 -41.67 -25.91
CA GLN A 30 36.64 -42.61 -25.42
C GLN A 30 36.84 -42.56 -23.88
N HIS A 31 36.13 -41.68 -23.18
CA HIS A 31 36.27 -41.43 -21.74
C HIS A 31 34.96 -41.64 -20.97
N ASP A 32 35.08 -42.03 -19.70
CA ASP A 32 33.94 -42.19 -18.81
C ASP A 32 33.33 -40.83 -18.43
N VAL A 33 32.27 -40.46 -19.14
CA VAL A 33 31.52 -39.19 -18.98
C VAL A 33 30.91 -39.01 -17.59
N THR A 34 30.77 -40.10 -16.83
CA THR A 34 30.18 -40.08 -15.48
C THR A 34 31.23 -39.87 -14.39
N ALA A 35 32.53 -39.96 -14.71
CA ALA A 35 33.61 -39.84 -13.73
C ALA A 35 33.63 -38.49 -12.99
N GLY A 36 33.29 -37.41 -13.70
CA GLY A 36 33.24 -36.05 -13.14
C GLY A 36 32.19 -35.90 -12.03
N ILE A 37 30.95 -36.32 -12.31
CA ILE A 37 29.85 -36.27 -11.32
C ILE A 37 30.06 -37.30 -10.19
N ARG A 38 30.58 -38.49 -10.51
CA ARG A 38 30.91 -39.50 -9.51
C ARG A 38 31.93 -38.98 -8.49
N THR A 39 32.98 -38.33 -8.98
CA THR A 39 34.00 -37.73 -8.10
C THR A 39 33.42 -36.54 -7.30
N ALA A 40 32.61 -35.70 -7.94
CA ALA A 40 31.96 -34.57 -7.28
C ALA A 40 31.08 -35.01 -6.10
N LEU A 41 30.35 -36.11 -6.25
CA LEU A 41 29.52 -36.69 -5.19
C LEU A 41 30.35 -37.43 -4.15
N ILE A 42 31.04 -38.51 -4.52
CA ILE A 42 31.69 -39.44 -3.57
C ILE A 42 32.77 -38.73 -2.76
N ARG A 43 33.63 -37.96 -3.41
CA ARG A 43 34.77 -37.34 -2.74
C ARG A 43 34.41 -36.03 -2.05
N TYR A 44 33.57 -35.23 -2.68
CA TYR A 44 33.40 -33.85 -2.27
C TYR A 44 32.02 -33.54 -1.71
N THR A 45 31.05 -34.44 -1.76
CA THR A 45 29.71 -34.18 -1.21
C THR A 45 29.32 -35.18 -0.12
N LEU A 46 29.47 -36.49 -0.36
CA LEU A 46 29.15 -37.54 0.60
C LEU A 46 29.82 -37.39 1.98
N PRO A 47 31.06 -36.85 2.11
CA PRO A 47 31.67 -36.74 3.43
C PRO A 47 30.88 -35.91 4.45
N LYS A 48 30.05 -34.97 3.98
CA LYS A 48 29.16 -34.20 4.87
C LYS A 48 27.95 -34.98 5.35
N TRP A 49 27.60 -36.06 4.66
CA TRP A 49 26.58 -37.01 5.10
C TRP A 49 27.14 -38.14 5.96
N GLY A 50 28.45 -38.10 6.29
CA GLY A 50 29.10 -39.10 7.15
C GLY A 50 29.89 -40.17 6.39
N PHE A 51 30.02 -40.05 5.07
CA PHE A 51 30.88 -40.96 4.30
C PHE A 51 32.38 -40.67 4.59
N PRO A 52 33.24 -41.69 4.73
CA PRO A 52 34.67 -41.45 4.93
C PRO A 52 35.30 -40.69 3.76
N LEU A 53 36.12 -39.68 4.05
CA LEU A 53 36.83 -38.92 3.03
C LEU A 53 37.86 -39.83 2.30
N PRO A 54 37.80 -39.96 0.96
CA PRO A 54 38.76 -40.76 0.19
C PRO A 54 40.20 -40.27 0.35
N ARG A 55 41.13 -41.20 0.62
CA ARG A 55 42.53 -40.88 0.96
C ARG A 55 43.39 -40.60 -0.28
N ARG A 56 43.08 -41.21 -1.42
CA ARG A 56 43.91 -41.14 -2.65
C ARG A 56 43.42 -40.06 -3.61
N LYS A 57 44.28 -39.59 -4.53
CA LYS A 57 43.89 -38.59 -5.57
C LYS A 57 42.89 -39.13 -6.58
N LYS A 58 42.95 -40.41 -6.93
CA LYS A 58 41.95 -41.12 -7.74
C LYS A 58 41.15 -42.05 -6.84
N LEU A 59 39.84 -42.12 -7.06
CA LEU A 59 38.96 -43.04 -6.35
C LEU A 59 39.31 -44.48 -6.75
N THR A 60 39.45 -45.38 -5.78
CA THR A 60 39.61 -46.81 -6.06
C THR A 60 38.27 -47.47 -6.39
N SER A 61 38.28 -48.67 -6.97
CA SER A 61 37.06 -49.44 -7.25
C SER A 61 36.27 -49.72 -5.97
N GLU A 62 36.95 -49.96 -4.86
CA GLU A 62 36.35 -50.18 -3.53
C GLU A 62 35.71 -48.91 -3.00
N GLU A 63 36.39 -47.75 -3.10
CA GLU A 63 35.84 -46.45 -2.68
C GLU A 63 34.61 -46.07 -3.52
N ILE A 64 34.63 -46.38 -4.82
CA ILE A 64 33.49 -46.17 -5.72
C ILE A 64 32.32 -47.04 -5.29
N LYS A 65 32.54 -48.35 -5.10
CA LYS A 65 31.49 -49.28 -4.70
C LYS A 65 30.89 -48.88 -3.35
N ALA A 66 31.73 -48.54 -2.36
CA ALA A 66 31.28 -48.10 -1.05
C ALA A 66 30.49 -46.78 -1.12
N GLY A 67 30.95 -45.82 -1.93
CA GLY A 67 30.23 -44.55 -2.13
C GLY A 67 28.87 -44.74 -2.78
N LEU A 68 28.77 -45.61 -3.80
CA LEU A 68 27.51 -45.92 -4.46
C LEU A 68 26.52 -46.65 -3.53
N GLU A 69 26.99 -47.60 -2.72
CA GLU A 69 26.17 -48.23 -1.69
C GLU A 69 25.69 -47.22 -0.65
N PHE A 70 26.57 -46.31 -0.20
CA PHE A 70 26.19 -45.26 0.74
C PHE A 70 25.09 -44.34 0.19
N MET A 71 25.11 -44.02 -1.11
CA MET A 71 24.09 -43.19 -1.76
C MET A 71 22.68 -43.78 -1.68
N LYS A 72 22.54 -45.12 -1.58
CA LYS A 72 21.23 -45.77 -1.42
C LYS A 72 20.58 -45.47 -0.07
N GLY A 73 21.38 -45.08 0.93
CA GLY A 73 20.88 -44.64 2.24
C GLY A 73 20.64 -43.13 2.36
N VAL A 74 21.05 -42.34 1.36
CA VAL A 74 20.90 -40.87 1.39
C VAL A 74 19.57 -40.49 0.76
N PRO A 75 18.64 -39.86 1.51
CA PRO A 75 17.34 -39.48 0.96
C PRO A 75 17.48 -38.36 -0.07
N ILE A 76 16.63 -38.36 -1.10
CA ILE A 76 16.62 -37.33 -2.17
C ILE A 76 16.50 -35.90 -1.63
N SER A 77 15.91 -35.73 -0.46
CA SER A 77 15.71 -34.42 0.17
C SER A 77 17.02 -33.74 0.57
N GLU A 78 18.13 -34.47 0.64
CA GLU A 78 19.45 -33.93 0.93
C GLU A 78 20.11 -33.25 -0.29
N LEU A 79 19.70 -33.59 -1.52
CA LEU A 79 20.26 -33.02 -2.76
C LEU A 79 20.17 -31.48 -2.80
N LYS A 80 19.16 -30.90 -2.13
CA LYS A 80 18.98 -29.44 -2.04
C LYS A 80 20.15 -28.71 -1.39
N ASN A 81 20.87 -29.39 -0.49
CA ASN A 81 22.00 -28.84 0.25
C ASN A 81 23.36 -29.23 -0.36
N ALA A 82 23.36 -30.06 -1.42
CA ALA A 82 24.58 -30.68 -1.95
C ALA A 82 25.68 -29.67 -2.33
N LEU A 83 25.33 -28.53 -2.93
CA LEU A 83 26.32 -27.48 -3.26
C LEU A 83 26.89 -26.76 -2.04
N SER A 84 26.12 -26.65 -0.96
CA SER A 84 26.58 -26.07 0.31
C SER A 84 27.53 -27.04 1.01
N TYR A 85 27.10 -28.30 1.13
CA TYR A 85 27.93 -29.35 1.70
C TYR A 85 29.22 -29.54 0.93
N GLN A 86 29.17 -29.51 -0.40
CA GLN A 86 30.36 -29.58 -1.23
C GLN A 86 31.31 -28.42 -0.96
N GLN A 87 30.78 -27.21 -0.75
CA GLN A 87 31.60 -26.06 -0.37
C GLN A 87 32.25 -26.25 1.00
N GLU A 88 31.52 -26.74 1.99
CA GLU A 88 32.09 -26.99 3.31
C GLU A 88 33.17 -28.09 3.30
N VAL A 89 33.04 -29.11 2.43
CA VAL A 89 34.11 -30.10 2.22
C VAL A 89 35.32 -29.41 1.60
N PHE A 90 35.16 -28.57 0.58
CA PHE A 90 36.28 -27.81 0.02
C PHE A 90 36.95 -26.93 1.08
N ASP A 91 36.18 -26.20 1.88
CA ASP A 91 36.70 -25.35 2.94
C ASP A 91 37.51 -26.16 3.97
N SER A 92 37.04 -27.37 4.31
CA SER A 92 37.76 -28.28 5.22
C SER A 92 39.05 -28.86 4.65
N LEU A 93 39.16 -28.95 3.32
CA LEU A 93 40.34 -29.46 2.61
C LEU A 93 41.30 -28.34 2.19
N GLY A 94 40.91 -27.08 2.37
CA GLY A 94 41.67 -25.93 1.91
C GLY A 94 41.64 -25.78 0.38
N ASN A 95 42.79 -25.46 -0.22
CA ASN A 95 42.85 -25.02 -1.61
C ASN A 95 42.74 -26.18 -2.62
N VAL A 96 41.51 -26.59 -2.94
CA VAL A 96 41.24 -27.62 -3.96
C VAL A 96 41.24 -26.99 -5.36
N ALA A 97 42.32 -27.18 -6.11
CA ALA A 97 42.53 -26.59 -7.45
C ALA A 97 41.40 -26.87 -8.45
N SER A 98 40.77 -28.05 -8.37
CA SER A 98 39.68 -28.48 -9.27
C SER A 98 38.28 -28.26 -8.69
N SER A 99 38.13 -27.50 -7.60
CA SER A 99 36.85 -27.24 -6.94
C SER A 99 35.79 -26.70 -7.90
N ARG A 100 36.17 -25.76 -8.78
CA ARG A 100 35.29 -25.22 -9.83
C ARG A 100 34.74 -26.30 -10.76
N ASN A 101 35.57 -27.26 -11.18
CA ASN A 101 35.18 -28.32 -12.10
C ASN A 101 34.18 -29.30 -11.45
N TYR A 102 34.45 -29.74 -10.23
CA TYR A 102 33.53 -30.64 -9.52
C TYR A 102 32.23 -29.96 -9.12
N ARG A 103 32.27 -28.66 -8.81
CA ARG A 103 31.07 -27.85 -8.59
C ARG A 103 30.25 -27.71 -9.87
N PHE A 104 30.90 -27.55 -11.02
CA PHE A 104 30.24 -27.51 -12.32
C PHE A 104 29.47 -28.82 -12.59
N HIS A 105 30.08 -29.98 -12.40
CA HIS A 105 29.40 -31.27 -12.59
C HIS A 105 28.19 -31.45 -11.67
N LEU A 106 28.36 -31.17 -10.36
CA LEU A 106 27.25 -31.26 -9.41
C LEU A 106 26.13 -30.27 -9.75
N ASN A 107 26.47 -29.04 -10.14
CA ASN A 107 25.49 -28.05 -10.56
C ASN A 107 24.74 -28.47 -11.82
N LYS A 108 25.40 -29.10 -12.79
CA LYS A 108 24.77 -29.64 -14.01
C LYS A 108 23.72 -30.71 -13.66
N MET A 109 24.04 -31.62 -12.74
CA MET A 109 23.08 -32.60 -12.23
C MET A 109 21.90 -31.92 -11.53
N LEU A 110 22.14 -30.93 -10.66
CA LEU A 110 21.05 -30.22 -9.97
C LEU A 110 20.14 -29.44 -10.92
N VAL A 111 20.71 -28.77 -11.92
CA VAL A 111 19.93 -28.10 -12.98
C VAL A 111 19.05 -29.11 -13.72
N TRP A 112 19.58 -30.29 -14.02
CA TRP A 112 18.79 -31.39 -14.59
C TRP A 112 17.70 -31.88 -13.62
N CYS A 113 17.98 -31.99 -12.32
CA CYS A 113 16.96 -32.34 -11.32
C CYS A 113 15.82 -31.31 -11.31
N HIS A 114 16.13 -30.01 -11.42
CA HIS A 114 15.12 -28.94 -11.45
C HIS A 114 14.12 -29.04 -12.61
N THR A 115 14.46 -29.74 -13.69
CA THR A 115 13.53 -29.99 -14.80
C THR A 115 12.62 -31.20 -14.57
N GLN A 116 12.87 -31.99 -13.53
CA GLN A 116 12.09 -33.19 -13.23
C GLN A 116 10.87 -32.88 -12.36
N SER A 117 9.77 -33.59 -12.62
CA SER A 117 8.49 -33.44 -11.91
C SER A 117 8.62 -33.73 -10.40
N TRP A 118 9.41 -34.74 -10.04
CA TRP A 118 9.63 -35.20 -8.67
C TRP A 118 10.45 -34.25 -7.79
N TRP A 119 11.19 -33.30 -8.39
CA TRP A 119 12.07 -32.39 -7.66
C TRP A 119 11.33 -31.49 -6.67
N LYS A 120 10.08 -31.12 -6.96
CA LYS A 120 9.25 -30.31 -6.05
C LYS A 120 8.99 -31.02 -4.71
N ASN A 121 8.89 -32.34 -4.73
CA ASN A 121 8.66 -33.15 -3.52
C ASN A 121 9.97 -33.38 -2.76
N ALA A 122 11.07 -33.62 -3.48
CA ALA A 122 12.41 -33.76 -2.90
C ALA A 122 12.93 -32.45 -2.28
N ALA A 123 12.68 -31.32 -2.94
CA ALA A 123 13.15 -30.00 -2.53
C ALA A 123 12.24 -29.30 -1.50
N LYS A 124 11.46 -30.03 -0.69
CA LYS A 124 10.88 -29.46 0.54
C LYS A 124 12.03 -29.02 1.46
N THR A 125 12.43 -27.77 1.30
CA THR A 125 13.60 -27.15 1.91
C THR A 125 13.34 -26.78 3.35
N ASP A 126 14.40 -26.78 4.17
CA ASP A 126 14.46 -25.96 5.38
C ASP A 126 14.42 -24.45 5.06
N ALA A 127 14.09 -24.03 3.83
CA ALA A 127 14.06 -22.63 3.40
C ALA A 127 13.11 -21.79 4.27
N ASP A 128 12.05 -22.40 4.79
CA ASP A 128 11.15 -21.76 5.75
C ASP A 128 11.86 -21.34 7.05
N LYS A 129 13.02 -21.94 7.34
CA LYS A 129 13.90 -21.57 8.48
C LYS A 129 14.82 -20.40 8.15
N TYR A 130 15.04 -20.05 6.88
CA TYR A 130 15.98 -19.02 6.44
C TYR A 130 15.29 -17.82 5.78
N CYS A 131 15.50 -16.65 6.36
CA CYS A 131 15.03 -15.39 5.83
C CYS A 131 15.76 -15.10 4.52
N PRO A 132 15.04 -14.83 3.42
CA PRO A 132 15.69 -14.56 2.15
C PRO A 132 16.49 -13.24 2.23
N PRO A 133 17.44 -13.01 1.32
CA PRO A 133 18.32 -11.84 1.41
C PRO A 133 17.53 -10.51 1.44
N ILE A 134 17.56 -9.81 2.57
CA ILE A 134 16.99 -8.46 2.68
C ILE A 134 17.95 -7.48 2.01
N ARG A 135 17.68 -7.13 0.75
CA ARG A 135 18.44 -6.12 0.02
C ARG A 135 18.00 -4.73 0.51
N LEU A 136 18.84 -4.10 1.32
CA LEU A 136 18.71 -2.67 1.59
C LEU A 136 19.19 -1.94 0.33
N GLN A 137 18.29 -1.24 -0.38
CA GLN A 137 18.71 -0.37 -1.48
C GLN A 137 19.54 0.77 -0.88
N ARG A 138 20.87 0.59 -0.78
CA ARG A 138 21.79 1.63 -0.30
C ARG A 138 21.59 2.88 -1.18
N GLY A 139 21.30 4.02 -0.56
CA GLY A 139 21.09 5.30 -1.24
C GLY A 139 19.64 5.65 -1.61
N ARG A 140 18.71 4.69 -1.71
CA ARG A 140 17.30 4.96 -2.04
C ARG A 140 16.41 4.78 -0.81
N VAL A 141 15.93 5.89 -0.26
CA VAL A 141 15.00 5.90 0.90
C VAL A 141 13.65 6.39 0.42
N SER A 142 12.56 5.69 0.80
CA SER A 142 11.18 6.08 0.47
C SER A 142 10.89 7.54 0.78
N ASP A 143 11.48 8.07 1.85
CA ASP A 143 11.25 9.43 2.36
C ASP A 143 11.79 10.50 1.43
N LYS A 144 12.73 10.15 0.54
CA LYS A 144 13.30 11.04 -0.48
C LYS A 144 12.59 10.96 -1.83
N VAL A 145 11.64 10.03 -1.99
CA VAL A 145 10.89 9.89 -3.24
C VAL A 145 9.91 11.04 -3.36
N ARG A 146 10.22 11.98 -4.25
CA ARG A 146 9.37 13.11 -4.57
C ARG A 146 8.37 12.69 -5.64
N VAL A 147 7.10 12.64 -5.24
CA VAL A 147 5.97 12.27 -6.12
C VAL A 147 5.28 13.50 -6.71
N THR A 148 5.68 14.72 -6.36
CA THR A 148 5.12 15.96 -6.91
C THR A 148 6.24 16.89 -7.39
N ASN A 149 6.03 17.58 -8.50
CA ASN A 149 7.05 18.48 -9.07
C ASN A 149 6.99 19.92 -8.52
N LYS A 150 6.39 20.16 -7.34
CA LYS A 150 6.18 21.51 -6.80
C LYS A 150 7.46 22.20 -6.36
N ASN A 151 7.79 23.40 -6.83
CA ASN A 151 9.03 24.07 -6.43
C ASN A 151 9.07 24.42 -4.94
N MET A 152 7.89 24.62 -4.35
CA MET A 152 7.70 24.81 -2.91
C MET A 152 8.18 23.60 -2.09
N THR A 153 9.20 23.79 -1.25
CA THR A 153 9.76 22.74 -0.36
C THR A 153 9.76 23.19 1.11
N PRO A 154 9.91 22.27 2.09
CA PRO A 154 10.07 22.63 3.51
C PRO A 154 11.21 23.58 3.85
N ARG A 155 12.14 23.84 2.90
CA ARG A 155 13.23 24.78 3.07
C ARG A 155 12.88 26.21 2.65
N CYS A 156 11.79 26.40 1.91
CA CYS A 156 11.34 27.72 1.49
C CYS A 156 10.81 28.48 2.72
N SER A 157 11.15 29.77 2.85
CA SER A 157 10.76 30.61 4.00
C SER A 157 9.25 30.71 4.16
N ASN A 158 8.53 30.76 3.05
CA ASN A 158 7.07 30.77 2.97
C ASN A 158 6.43 29.37 3.07
N PHE A 159 7.19 28.30 3.37
CA PHE A 159 6.64 26.95 3.53
C PHE A 159 5.80 26.79 4.82
N ILE A 160 6.14 27.53 5.87
CA ILE A 160 5.36 27.60 7.09
C ILE A 160 4.94 29.06 7.24
N TYR A 161 3.64 29.30 7.14
CA TYR A 161 3.07 30.66 7.21
C TYR A 161 1.89 30.73 8.18
N GLY A 162 1.59 29.64 8.89
CA GLY A 162 0.57 29.65 9.94
C GLY A 162 1.19 29.93 11.30
N LEU A 163 0.38 30.51 12.18
CA LEU A 163 0.79 30.91 13.52
C LEU A 163 1.42 29.75 14.30
N LYS A 164 2.59 29.99 14.86
CA LYS A 164 3.27 29.12 15.82
C LYS A 164 2.64 29.27 17.20
N SER A 165 2.87 28.29 18.09
CA SER A 165 2.25 28.31 19.43
C SER A 165 2.58 29.56 20.26
N HIS A 166 3.74 30.17 20.08
CA HIS A 166 4.13 31.41 20.78
C HIS A 166 3.65 32.69 20.09
N GLU A 167 3.14 32.59 18.86
CA GLU A 167 2.56 33.71 18.09
C GLU A 167 1.03 33.82 18.32
N ILE A 168 0.48 33.02 19.25
CA ILE A 168 -0.95 32.98 19.55
C ILE A 168 -1.15 33.60 20.94
N SER A 169 -1.83 34.74 21.00
CA SER A 169 -2.21 35.38 22.27
C SER A 169 -3.17 34.50 23.09
N ALA A 170 -3.27 34.76 24.40
CA ALA A 170 -4.20 34.04 25.26
C ALA A 170 -5.66 34.19 24.78
N ASP A 171 -6.04 35.39 24.36
CA ASP A 171 -7.38 35.70 23.87
C ASP A 171 -7.70 34.96 22.56
N LEU A 172 -6.77 34.99 21.60
CA LEU A 172 -6.94 34.22 20.36
C LEU A 172 -6.99 32.71 20.64
N GLN A 173 -6.18 32.21 21.57
CA GLN A 173 -6.23 30.79 21.95
C GLN A 173 -7.59 30.42 22.57
N GLN A 174 -8.19 31.30 23.37
CA GLN A 174 -9.53 31.12 23.91
C GLN A 174 -10.60 31.17 22.82
N GLU A 175 -10.49 32.11 21.87
CA GLU A 175 -11.39 32.19 20.71
C GLU A 175 -11.35 30.91 19.87
N LEU A 176 -10.16 30.38 19.58
CA LEU A 176 -9.98 29.14 18.82
C LEU A 176 -10.53 27.92 19.57
N ASN A 177 -10.44 27.90 20.90
CA ASN A 177 -11.05 26.85 21.72
C ASN A 177 -12.59 26.94 21.66
N ASN A 178 -13.15 28.14 21.73
CA ASN A 178 -14.59 28.37 21.57
C ASN A 178 -15.07 27.95 20.18
N PHE A 179 -14.28 28.26 19.14
CA PHE A 179 -14.56 27.83 17.77
C PHE A 179 -14.52 26.31 17.60
N LEU A 180 -13.56 25.62 18.22
CA LEU A 180 -13.51 24.16 18.23
C LEU A 180 -14.75 23.58 18.92
N ASN A 181 -15.07 24.09 20.13
CA ASN A 181 -16.21 23.65 20.92
C ASN A 181 -17.54 23.89 20.17
N PHE A 182 -17.69 25.03 19.50
CA PHE A 182 -18.86 25.32 18.68
C PHE A 182 -19.10 24.24 17.60
N GLN A 183 -18.04 23.69 17.01
CA GLN A 183 -18.14 22.68 15.96
C GLN A 183 -18.33 21.25 16.48
N THR A 184 -17.86 20.94 17.69
CA THR A 184 -17.87 19.56 18.22
C THR A 184 -19.01 19.28 19.18
N THR A 185 -19.51 20.29 19.90
CA THR A 185 -20.51 20.06 20.95
C THR A 185 -21.86 19.69 20.36
N LEU A 186 -22.48 18.68 20.95
CA LEU A 186 -23.89 18.37 20.74
C LEU A 186 -24.69 19.38 21.57
N VAL A 187 -25.04 20.51 20.97
CA VAL A 187 -25.96 21.47 21.57
C VAL A 187 -27.28 21.38 20.82
N GLY A 188 -28.41 21.42 21.54
CA GLY A 188 -29.74 21.45 20.93
C GLY A 188 -29.85 22.54 19.85
N SER A 189 -30.84 22.40 18.96
CA SER A 189 -31.05 23.20 17.74
C SER A 189 -31.02 24.73 17.89
N ARG A 190 -31.08 25.25 19.12
CA ARG A 190 -31.04 26.68 19.44
C ARG A 190 -29.64 27.33 19.39
N LYS A 191 -28.54 26.56 19.47
CA LYS A 191 -27.17 27.14 19.39
C LYS A 191 -26.45 26.88 18.07
N ARG A 192 -26.79 25.79 17.37
CA ARG A 192 -26.22 25.46 16.06
C ARG A 192 -27.24 24.74 15.17
N GLN A 193 -27.25 25.07 13.88
CA GLN A 193 -28.15 24.44 12.90
C GLN A 193 -27.57 23.15 12.30
N ASP A 194 -26.25 22.98 12.33
CA ASP A 194 -25.55 21.80 11.80
C ASP A 194 -25.35 20.68 12.84
N ALA A 195 -25.20 19.44 12.35
CA ALA A 195 -24.77 18.31 13.16
C ALA A 195 -23.32 18.48 13.67
N PRO A 196 -22.97 17.94 14.85
CA PRO A 196 -21.63 18.08 15.40
C PRO A 196 -20.59 17.37 14.53
N LEU A 197 -19.43 18.01 14.39
CA LEU A 197 -18.28 17.45 13.70
C LEU A 197 -17.46 16.59 14.66
N ARG A 198 -16.81 15.56 14.11
CA ARG A 198 -15.72 14.87 14.82
C ARG A 198 -14.59 15.87 15.07
N THR A 199 -13.95 15.78 16.23
CA THR A 199 -12.85 16.66 16.65
C THR A 199 -11.76 16.80 15.59
N ARG A 200 -11.38 15.70 14.90
CA ARG A 200 -10.38 15.75 13.82
C ARG A 200 -10.78 16.64 12.65
N SER A 201 -12.07 16.64 12.27
CA SER A 201 -12.58 17.50 11.19
C SER A 201 -12.63 18.95 11.65
N ALA A 202 -13.14 19.22 12.85
CA ALA A 202 -13.18 20.57 13.42
C ALA A 202 -11.78 21.18 13.58
N MET A 203 -10.80 20.38 14.04
CA MET A 203 -9.40 20.80 14.15
C MET A 203 -8.77 21.14 12.79
N ALA A 204 -9.26 20.56 11.69
CA ALA A 204 -8.79 20.96 10.36
C ALA A 204 -9.18 22.41 10.05
N HIS A 205 -10.38 22.84 10.45
CA HIS A 205 -10.83 24.23 10.33
C HIS A 205 -9.98 25.16 11.19
N VAL A 206 -9.76 24.82 12.47
CA VAL A 206 -8.87 25.58 13.38
C VAL A 206 -7.47 25.76 12.77
N ASN A 207 -6.88 24.69 12.24
CA ASN A 207 -5.54 24.75 11.64
C ASN A 207 -5.49 25.60 10.36
N ASN A 208 -6.56 25.60 9.55
CA ASN A 208 -6.65 26.46 8.37
C ASN A 208 -6.86 27.93 8.78
N SER A 209 -7.65 28.22 9.81
CA SER A 209 -7.79 29.56 10.38
C SER A 209 -6.44 30.09 10.88
N LYS A 210 -5.66 29.28 11.62
CA LYS A 210 -4.30 29.65 12.05
C LYS A 210 -3.35 29.94 10.88
N ARG A 211 -3.51 29.23 9.76
CA ARG A 211 -2.73 29.48 8.53
C ARG A 211 -3.10 30.81 7.89
N PHE A 212 -4.39 31.10 7.78
CA PHE A 212 -4.84 32.34 7.20
C PHE A 212 -4.49 33.54 8.11
N LEU A 213 -4.68 33.45 9.43
CA LEU A 213 -4.23 34.49 10.36
C LEU A 213 -2.71 34.72 10.29
N GLY A 214 -1.91 33.66 10.15
CA GLY A 214 -0.48 33.81 9.95
C GLY A 214 -0.14 34.49 8.60
N TRP A 215 -0.91 34.26 7.55
CA TRP A 215 -0.78 35.01 6.30
C TRP A 215 -1.15 36.48 6.47
N VAL A 216 -2.26 36.78 7.16
CA VAL A 216 -2.70 38.16 7.47
C VAL A 216 -1.60 38.90 8.26
N HIS A 217 -1.02 38.27 9.28
CA HIS A 217 0.09 38.84 10.03
C HIS A 217 1.32 39.11 9.13
N LEU A 218 1.79 38.09 8.40
CA LEU A 218 3.06 38.15 7.68
C LEU A 218 3.02 39.00 6.40
N TYR A 219 1.87 39.07 5.74
CA TYR A 219 1.74 39.68 4.40
C TYR A 219 0.81 40.89 4.37
N LYS A 220 -0.13 41.02 5.32
CA LYS A 220 -0.97 42.22 5.47
C LYS A 220 -0.50 43.12 6.62
N GLY A 221 0.51 42.69 7.39
CA GLY A 221 1.16 43.51 8.41
C GLY A 221 0.36 43.68 9.71
N VAL A 222 -0.67 42.85 9.93
CA VAL A 222 -1.50 42.95 11.15
C VAL A 222 -0.71 42.47 12.38
N PRO A 223 -0.61 43.26 13.46
CA PRO A 223 0.08 42.86 14.70
C PRO A 223 -0.50 41.60 15.35
N LEU A 224 0.31 40.85 16.10
CA LEU A 224 -0.10 39.57 16.71
C LEU A 224 -1.24 39.75 17.73
N GLU A 225 -1.24 40.87 18.43
CA GLU A 225 -2.21 41.29 19.43
C GLU A 225 -3.60 41.61 18.83
N GLU A 226 -3.66 41.94 17.54
CA GLU A 226 -4.90 42.26 16.83
C GLU A 226 -5.54 41.02 16.16
N LEU A 227 -4.83 39.88 16.16
CA LEU A 227 -5.31 38.68 15.47
C LEU A 227 -6.54 38.07 16.15
N THR A 228 -7.65 38.05 15.43
CA THR A 228 -8.92 37.39 15.78
C THR A 228 -9.52 36.69 14.57
N LEU A 229 -10.35 35.66 14.78
CA LEU A 229 -11.11 35.02 13.70
C LEU A 229 -11.99 36.01 12.92
N LYS A 230 -12.42 37.11 13.54
CA LYS A 230 -13.19 38.18 12.89
C LYS A 230 -12.45 38.80 11.70
N LEU A 231 -11.11 38.87 11.72
CA LEU A 231 -10.31 39.36 10.59
C LEU A 231 -10.42 38.49 9.34
N LEU A 232 -10.81 37.21 9.48
CA LEU A 232 -10.94 36.31 8.34
C LEU A 232 -12.29 36.47 7.62
N VAL A 233 -13.31 36.96 8.33
CA VAL A 233 -14.67 37.18 7.84
C VAL A 233 -15.22 38.38 8.61
N ILE A 234 -14.90 39.59 8.17
CA ILE A 234 -15.13 40.85 8.92
C ILE A 234 -16.60 41.24 9.08
N ALA A 235 -17.48 40.80 8.18
CA ALA A 235 -18.91 41.08 8.23
C ALA A 235 -19.76 39.84 7.89
N SER A 236 -21.02 39.84 8.34
CA SER A 236 -22.01 38.83 7.94
C SER A 236 -22.63 39.11 6.56
N GLY A 237 -22.44 40.32 6.04
CA GLY A 237 -23.14 40.85 4.87
C GLY A 237 -24.57 41.31 5.17
N LEU A 238 -24.90 41.56 6.45
CA LEU A 238 -26.17 42.15 6.87
C LEU A 238 -25.95 43.56 7.43
N THR A 239 -26.76 44.51 6.99
CA THR A 239 -26.88 45.82 7.63
C THR A 239 -27.61 45.70 8.97
N ARG A 240 -27.61 46.78 9.77
CA ARG A 240 -28.34 46.83 11.06
C ARG A 240 -29.84 46.56 10.90
N ASP A 241 -30.42 46.93 9.76
CA ASP A 241 -31.82 46.70 9.43
C ASP A 241 -32.08 45.31 8.84
N GLY A 242 -31.03 44.50 8.69
CA GLY A 242 -31.10 43.13 8.17
C GLY A 242 -31.20 43.03 6.65
N HIS A 243 -30.86 44.10 5.92
CA HIS A 243 -30.72 44.07 4.46
C HIS A 243 -29.34 43.53 4.08
N ARG A 244 -29.22 43.01 2.86
CA ARG A 244 -27.93 42.58 2.32
C ARG A 244 -27.02 43.79 2.12
N ASP A 245 -25.80 43.69 2.63
CA ASP A 245 -24.75 44.70 2.52
C ASP A 245 -23.73 44.20 1.50
N GLU A 246 -23.80 44.71 0.26
CA GLU A 246 -22.91 44.27 -0.83
C GLU A 246 -21.46 44.69 -0.58
N ASP A 247 -21.24 45.93 -0.16
CA ASP A 247 -19.89 46.47 0.08
C ASP A 247 -19.15 45.65 1.15
N ALA A 248 -19.85 45.30 2.24
CA ALA A 248 -19.29 44.48 3.30
C ALA A 248 -19.04 43.02 2.87
N ILE A 249 -19.79 42.51 1.90
CA ILE A 249 -19.56 41.18 1.32
C ILE A 249 -18.32 41.23 0.42
N ASP A 250 -18.25 42.21 -0.46
CA ASP A 250 -17.15 42.38 -1.41
C ASP A 250 -15.81 42.54 -0.68
N GLU A 251 -15.75 43.32 0.40
CA GLU A 251 -14.55 43.48 1.22
C GLU A 251 -14.06 42.14 1.81
N VAL A 252 -14.97 41.25 2.24
CA VAL A 252 -14.62 39.91 2.71
C VAL A 252 -14.12 39.03 1.57
N ILE A 253 -14.79 39.06 0.42
CA ILE A 253 -14.45 38.23 -0.73
C ILE A 253 -13.09 38.64 -1.32
N ASP A 254 -12.81 39.94 -1.42
CA ASP A 254 -11.53 40.46 -1.91
C ASP A 254 -10.34 39.98 -1.05
N LEU A 255 -10.47 40.01 0.28
CA LEU A 255 -9.44 39.49 1.18
C LEU A 255 -9.20 37.98 0.96
N ILE A 256 -10.27 37.23 0.75
CA ILE A 256 -10.20 35.79 0.51
C ILE A 256 -9.54 35.52 -0.84
N ASP A 257 -9.93 36.24 -1.88
CA ASP A 257 -9.39 36.08 -3.23
C ASP A 257 -7.90 36.44 -3.29
N GLU A 258 -7.47 37.49 -2.58
CA GLU A 258 -6.06 37.83 -2.44
C GLU A 258 -5.27 36.67 -1.79
N HIS A 259 -5.79 36.08 -0.71
CA HIS A 259 -5.13 34.93 -0.08
C HIS A 259 -5.16 33.68 -0.98
N LEU A 260 -6.26 33.39 -1.67
CA LEU A 260 -6.34 32.27 -2.60
C LEU A 260 -5.41 32.47 -3.81
N GLN A 261 -5.25 33.69 -4.30
CA GLN A 261 -4.30 34.05 -5.35
C GLN A 261 -2.86 33.86 -4.86
N TRP A 262 -2.52 34.34 -3.67
CA TRP A 262 -1.22 34.07 -3.05
C TRP A 262 -0.95 32.57 -2.88
N LEU A 263 -1.95 31.79 -2.46
CA LEU A 263 -1.84 30.33 -2.38
C LEU A 263 -1.55 29.71 -3.75
N ARG A 264 -2.15 30.22 -4.83
CA ARG A 264 -1.91 29.72 -6.19
C ARG A 264 -0.51 30.08 -6.67
N ASP A 265 -0.13 31.35 -6.60
CA ASP A 265 1.06 31.87 -7.25
C ASP A 265 2.33 31.58 -6.45
N THR A 266 2.26 31.82 -5.13
CA THR A 266 3.44 31.71 -4.27
C THR A 266 3.64 30.30 -3.75
N ARG A 267 2.54 29.61 -3.44
CA ARG A 267 2.54 28.30 -2.77
C ARG A 267 2.28 27.12 -3.69
N GLU A 268 1.96 27.39 -4.96
CA GLU A 268 1.51 26.41 -5.93
C GLU A 268 0.43 25.49 -5.33
N ALA A 269 -0.55 26.06 -4.62
CA ALA A 269 -1.62 25.31 -3.99
C ALA A 269 -2.44 24.53 -5.03
N SER A 270 -3.06 23.43 -4.60
CA SER A 270 -4.02 22.71 -5.46
C SER A 270 -5.41 23.29 -5.26
N PRO A 271 -6.32 23.17 -6.25
CA PRO A 271 -7.72 23.59 -6.06
C PRO A 271 -8.37 22.96 -4.82
N ASN A 272 -8.00 21.71 -4.47
CA ASN A 272 -8.51 21.08 -3.26
C ASN A 272 -7.97 21.72 -1.98
N THR A 273 -6.77 22.31 -2.02
CA THR A 273 -6.23 23.11 -0.90
C THR A 273 -7.03 24.40 -0.72
N GLU A 274 -7.32 25.11 -1.81
CA GLU A 274 -8.19 26.31 -1.82
C GLU A 274 -9.57 25.96 -1.25
N LEU A 275 -10.18 24.86 -1.71
CA LEU A 275 -11.48 24.39 -1.22
C LEU A 275 -11.47 24.17 0.29
N LYS A 276 -10.41 23.57 0.86
CA LYS A 276 -10.31 23.39 2.31
C LYS A 276 -10.14 24.69 3.08
N CYS A 277 -9.56 25.72 2.46
CA CYS A 277 -9.51 27.06 3.02
C CYS A 277 -10.92 27.64 3.12
N VAL A 278 -11.67 27.66 2.01
CA VAL A 278 -13.03 28.21 1.96
C VAL A 278 -14.02 27.43 2.84
N GLU A 279 -13.94 26.09 2.87
CA GLU A 279 -14.73 25.28 3.82
C GLU A 279 -14.49 25.65 5.28
N SER A 280 -13.28 26.11 5.61
CA SER A 280 -12.93 26.57 6.95
C SER A 280 -13.45 27.98 7.23
N LEU A 281 -13.50 28.84 6.22
CA LEU A 281 -14.10 30.17 6.31
C LEU A 281 -15.61 30.10 6.48
N VAL A 282 -16.29 29.18 5.80
CA VAL A 282 -17.71 28.88 6.07
C VAL A 282 -17.92 28.49 7.54
N ALA A 283 -17.03 27.66 8.10
CA ALA A 283 -17.11 27.28 9.51
C ALA A 283 -16.87 28.48 10.46
N VAL A 284 -15.89 29.34 10.14
CA VAL A 284 -15.62 30.58 10.88
C VAL A 284 -16.81 31.54 10.82
N ALA A 285 -17.35 31.80 9.63
CA ALA A 285 -18.52 32.66 9.44
C ALA A 285 -19.73 32.17 10.26
N LYS A 286 -19.98 30.85 10.27
CA LYS A 286 -21.00 30.26 11.15
C LYS A 286 -20.71 30.53 12.61
N PHE A 287 -19.47 30.35 13.06
CA PHE A 287 -19.11 30.60 14.46
C PHE A 287 -19.28 32.08 14.87
N LEU A 288 -18.94 33.01 13.99
CA LEU A 288 -19.06 34.44 14.27
C LEU A 288 -20.52 34.92 14.22
N TYR A 289 -21.28 34.46 13.24
CA TYR A 289 -22.57 35.06 12.88
C TYR A 289 -23.78 34.18 13.17
N HIS A 290 -23.63 33.00 13.80
CA HIS A 290 -24.77 32.09 14.02
C HIS A 290 -25.97 32.73 14.74
N LYS A 291 -25.76 33.78 15.54
CA LYS A 291 -26.82 34.48 16.29
C LYS A 291 -27.66 35.42 15.43
N GLU A 292 -27.14 35.83 14.26
CA GLU A 292 -27.84 36.71 13.32
C GLU A 292 -28.82 35.93 12.43
N SER A 293 -28.66 34.60 12.35
CA SER A 293 -29.57 33.75 11.60
C SER A 293 -30.95 33.70 12.26
N LYS A 294 -31.96 34.04 11.47
CA LYS A 294 -33.39 33.95 11.76
C LYS A 294 -33.92 32.54 11.49
N TYR A 295 -33.19 31.71 10.73
CA TYR A 295 -33.59 30.34 10.40
C TYR A 295 -33.49 29.40 11.62
N GLN A 296 -34.62 29.08 12.24
CA GLN A 296 -34.73 28.05 13.27
C GLN A 296 -35.63 26.92 12.76
N SER A 297 -35.13 25.98 11.93
CA SER A 297 -35.96 24.83 11.60
C SER A 297 -36.20 24.01 12.87
N ARG A 298 -37.47 23.97 13.32
CA ARG A 298 -37.93 23.03 14.35
C ARG A 298 -37.97 21.60 13.83
N GLU A 299 -38.01 21.43 12.51
CA GLU A 299 -37.94 20.15 11.82
C GLU A 299 -36.51 19.78 11.47
N GLN A 300 -36.20 18.50 11.65
CA GLN A 300 -34.87 17.94 11.71
C GLN A 300 -34.00 18.25 10.47
N VAL A 301 -32.80 18.76 10.77
CA VAL A 301 -31.50 18.58 10.08
C VAL A 301 -31.57 17.68 8.84
N ALA A 302 -31.80 18.26 7.66
CA ALA A 302 -31.68 17.57 6.39
C ALA A 302 -30.68 18.29 5.47
N SER A 303 -29.46 17.73 5.44
CA SER A 303 -28.30 18.06 4.59
C SER A 303 -27.31 19.15 5.07
N LYS A 304 -26.02 18.91 4.80
CA LYS A 304 -24.87 19.78 5.14
C LYS A 304 -24.91 21.20 4.54
N ARG A 305 -25.88 21.51 3.67
CA ARG A 305 -25.94 22.74 2.86
C ARG A 305 -27.17 23.60 3.14
N VAL A 306 -27.92 23.34 4.20
CA VAL A 306 -29.17 24.09 4.49
C VAL A 306 -29.03 25.07 5.64
N GLY A 307 -28.20 24.79 6.66
CA GLY A 307 -28.04 25.71 7.79
C GLY A 307 -27.43 27.06 7.38
N TYR A 308 -27.91 28.16 7.98
CA TYR A 308 -27.38 29.52 7.85
C TYR A 308 -27.41 30.11 6.43
N ARG A 309 -28.42 29.77 5.63
CA ARG A 309 -28.59 30.35 4.27
C ARG A 309 -29.00 31.82 4.28
N ASP A 310 -29.57 32.28 5.37
CA ASP A 310 -30.03 33.65 5.59
C ASP A 310 -28.91 34.61 6.02
N ILE A 311 -27.67 34.11 6.12
CA ILE A 311 -26.48 34.94 6.35
C ILE A 311 -25.77 35.11 5.00
N PRO A 312 -25.78 36.30 4.37
CA PRO A 312 -25.30 36.52 3.01
C PRO A 312 -23.87 36.07 2.77
N ILE A 313 -22.93 36.37 3.68
CA ILE A 313 -21.54 35.95 3.48
C ILE A 313 -21.37 34.42 3.47
N ILE A 314 -22.21 33.67 4.20
CA ILE A 314 -22.16 32.19 4.19
C ILE A 314 -22.65 31.65 2.85
N GLU A 315 -23.64 32.31 2.23
CA GLU A 315 -24.11 31.95 0.90
C GLU A 315 -23.05 32.21 -0.18
N GLU A 316 -22.39 33.36 -0.14
CA GLU A 316 -21.32 33.71 -1.08
C GLU A 316 -20.12 32.77 -0.96
N LEU A 317 -19.67 32.47 0.28
CA LEU A 317 -18.61 31.47 0.49
C LEU A 317 -18.99 30.09 -0.05
N ARG A 318 -20.26 29.69 0.03
CA ARG A 318 -20.75 28.42 -0.55
C ARG A 318 -20.81 28.44 -2.07
N ARG A 319 -21.08 29.59 -2.69
CA ARG A 319 -20.97 29.77 -4.13
C ARG A 319 -19.51 29.57 -4.57
N LEU A 320 -18.59 30.23 -3.87
CA LEU A 320 -17.15 30.07 -4.08
C LEU A 320 -16.69 28.62 -3.86
N GLU A 321 -17.19 27.91 -2.83
CA GLU A 321 -16.92 26.46 -2.66
C GLU A 321 -17.35 25.65 -3.89
N CYS A 322 -18.50 25.95 -4.48
CA CYS A 322 -19.02 25.23 -5.65
C CYS A 322 -18.15 25.48 -6.89
N GLU A 323 -17.72 26.72 -7.11
CA GLU A 323 -16.82 27.09 -8.21
C GLU A 323 -15.45 26.40 -8.07
N ILE A 324 -14.86 26.44 -6.87
CA ILE A 324 -13.60 25.74 -6.59
C ILE A 324 -13.78 24.23 -6.77
N MET A 325 -14.90 23.66 -6.31
CA MET A 325 -15.19 22.22 -6.48
C MET A 325 -15.25 21.82 -7.95
N ALA A 326 -15.81 22.66 -8.83
CA ALA A 326 -15.78 22.41 -10.28
C ALA A 326 -14.33 22.30 -10.79
N ARG A 327 -13.44 23.21 -10.36
CA ARG A 327 -12.00 23.14 -10.65
C ARG A 327 -11.33 21.90 -10.07
N VAL A 328 -11.68 21.50 -8.84
CA VAL A 328 -11.17 20.26 -8.21
C VAL A 328 -11.51 19.02 -9.03
N ASN A 329 -12.73 18.93 -9.56
CA ASN A 329 -13.19 17.76 -10.31
C ASN A 329 -12.54 17.62 -11.69
N THR A 330 -12.01 18.72 -12.25
CA THR A 330 -11.35 18.73 -13.57
C THR A 330 -9.83 18.71 -13.46
N ALA A 331 -9.26 19.07 -12.31
CA ALA A 331 -7.83 19.15 -12.14
C ALA A 331 -7.14 17.77 -12.25
N PRO A 332 -6.05 17.66 -13.05
CA PRO A 332 -5.32 16.40 -13.14
C PRO A 332 -4.64 16.05 -11.81
N PRO A 333 -4.45 14.76 -11.51
CA PRO A 333 -3.68 14.33 -10.36
C PRO A 333 -2.26 14.94 -10.37
N ARG A 334 -1.88 15.62 -9.28
CA ARG A 334 -0.53 16.21 -9.16
C ARG A 334 0.55 15.21 -8.75
N SER A 335 0.17 14.05 -8.21
CA SER A 335 1.13 13.02 -7.87
C SER A 335 1.47 12.17 -9.08
N ASP A 336 2.76 11.96 -9.29
CA ASP A 336 3.30 11.00 -10.25
C ASP A 336 2.96 9.58 -9.79
N GLU A 337 1.93 9.01 -10.40
CA GLU A 337 1.44 7.67 -10.06
C GLU A 337 2.43 6.57 -10.46
N SER A 338 3.28 6.80 -11.47
CA SER A 338 4.28 5.82 -11.90
C SER A 338 5.32 5.50 -10.82
N LYS A 339 5.54 6.43 -9.88
CA LYS A 339 6.44 6.30 -8.72
C LYS A 339 5.76 5.71 -7.49
N LYS A 340 4.45 5.47 -7.54
CA LYS A 340 3.65 4.99 -6.41
C LYS A 340 3.01 3.64 -6.68
N TRP A 341 2.64 3.36 -7.92
CA TRP A 341 1.75 2.26 -8.29
C TRP A 341 2.40 0.89 -8.14
N VAL A 342 1.63 -0.05 -7.57
CA VAL A 342 1.95 -1.48 -7.49
C VAL A 342 0.67 -2.25 -7.81
N ASP A 343 0.69 -3.05 -8.86
CA ASP A 343 -0.44 -3.90 -9.24
C ASP A 343 -0.66 -5.06 -8.25
N TRP A 344 -1.82 -5.70 -8.35
CA TRP A 344 -2.23 -6.71 -7.37
C TRP A 344 -1.33 -7.96 -7.37
N PRO A 345 -0.95 -8.53 -8.53
CA PRO A 345 0.01 -9.63 -8.56
C PRO A 345 1.35 -9.28 -7.89
N THR A 346 1.89 -8.10 -8.15
CA THR A 346 3.13 -7.63 -7.54
C THR A 346 2.98 -7.43 -6.04
N PHE A 347 1.84 -6.89 -5.58
CA PHE A 347 1.58 -6.73 -4.16
C PHE A 347 1.45 -8.09 -3.45
N LYS A 348 0.79 -9.09 -4.06
CA LYS A 348 0.76 -10.47 -3.53
C LYS A 348 2.16 -11.08 -3.41
N ALA A 349 3.00 -10.93 -4.43
CA ALA A 349 4.39 -11.36 -4.36
C ALA A 349 5.18 -10.65 -3.24
N CYS A 350 4.87 -9.37 -2.96
CA CYS A 350 5.44 -8.68 -1.81
C CYS A 350 5.00 -9.30 -0.47
N ILE A 351 3.75 -9.73 -0.34
CA ILE A 351 3.24 -10.40 0.86
C ILE A 351 3.95 -11.73 1.08
N GLU A 352 4.01 -12.57 0.05
CA GLU A 352 4.74 -13.85 0.10
C GLU A 352 6.19 -13.65 0.51
N ARG A 353 6.83 -12.61 -0.04
CA ARG A 353 8.18 -12.22 0.36
C ARG A 353 8.24 -11.79 1.82
N LEU A 354 7.31 -10.98 2.32
CA LEU A 354 7.29 -10.55 3.72
C LEU A 354 7.04 -11.71 4.68
N ILE A 355 6.21 -12.69 4.30
CA ILE A 355 6.00 -13.92 5.07
C ILE A 355 7.30 -14.72 5.16
N SER A 356 7.99 -14.93 4.04
CA SER A 356 9.30 -15.61 4.06
C SER A 356 10.35 -14.86 4.89
N GLU A 357 10.23 -13.53 5.00
CA GLU A 357 11.06 -12.71 5.88
C GLU A 357 10.75 -12.88 7.37
N CYS A 358 9.75 -13.68 7.76
CA CYS A 358 9.47 -14.02 9.15
C CYS A 358 10.37 -15.16 9.69
N ALA A 359 11.13 -15.82 8.81
CA ALA A 359 11.99 -16.94 9.18
C ALA A 359 13.02 -16.60 10.29
N PRO A 360 13.29 -17.55 11.22
CA PRO A 360 14.07 -17.32 12.44
C PRO A 360 15.56 -17.07 12.21
N ARG A 361 16.11 -17.56 11.09
CA ARG A 361 17.52 -17.39 10.73
C ARG A 361 17.67 -16.41 9.58
N ASP A 362 18.80 -15.73 9.50
CA ASP A 362 19.12 -14.89 8.35
C ASP A 362 19.61 -15.75 7.16
N LYS A 363 19.90 -15.09 6.02
CA LYS A 363 20.43 -15.75 4.82
C LYS A 363 21.77 -16.48 5.03
N LYS A 364 22.47 -16.24 6.14
CA LYS A 364 23.73 -16.88 6.52
C LYS A 364 23.54 -17.94 7.61
N GLY A 365 22.29 -18.23 7.99
CA GLY A 365 21.95 -19.19 9.05
C GLY A 365 22.06 -18.67 10.48
N LYS A 366 22.43 -17.40 10.68
CA LYS A 366 22.53 -16.80 12.02
C LYS A 366 21.13 -16.53 12.58
N LYS A 367 20.91 -16.81 13.87
CA LYS A 367 19.67 -16.46 14.56
C LYS A 367 19.41 -14.94 14.48
N ARG A 368 18.20 -14.56 14.09
CA ARG A 368 17.77 -13.15 14.05
C ARG A 368 17.32 -12.71 15.43
N SER A 369 17.46 -11.41 15.72
CA SER A 369 16.99 -10.88 17.00
C SER A 369 15.46 -10.96 17.08
N ILE A 370 14.95 -11.24 18.29
CA ILE A 370 13.52 -11.36 18.58
C ILE A 370 12.76 -10.11 18.10
N ARG A 371 13.33 -8.92 18.34
CA ARG A 371 12.77 -7.64 17.86
C ARG A 371 12.65 -7.55 16.34
N THR A 372 13.61 -8.11 15.59
CA THR A 372 13.57 -8.13 14.13
C THR A 372 12.52 -9.10 13.61
N LEU A 373 12.36 -10.25 14.26
CA LEU A 373 11.32 -11.23 13.94
C LEU A 373 9.93 -10.64 14.20
N ALA A 374 9.71 -10.04 15.36
CA ALA A 374 8.46 -9.38 15.70
C ALA A 374 8.07 -8.27 14.69
N GLN A 375 9.05 -7.47 14.22
CA GLN A 375 8.79 -6.50 13.15
C GLN A 375 8.39 -7.16 11.82
N SER A 376 9.02 -8.28 11.47
CA SER A 376 8.73 -9.00 10.22
C SER A 376 7.32 -9.57 10.24
N HIS A 377 6.94 -10.21 11.36
CA HIS A 377 5.57 -10.71 11.57
C HIS A 377 4.54 -9.58 11.55
N GLN A 378 4.80 -8.46 12.24
CA GLN A 378 3.85 -7.33 12.27
C GLN A 378 3.57 -6.79 10.86
N ILE A 379 4.60 -6.54 10.04
CA ILE A 379 4.37 -6.00 8.69
C ILE A 379 3.72 -7.02 7.76
N ALA A 380 4.13 -8.29 7.83
CA ALA A 380 3.53 -9.36 7.03
C ALA A 380 2.03 -9.45 7.34
N LEU A 381 1.66 -9.51 8.63
CA LEU A 381 0.27 -9.58 9.07
C LEU A 381 -0.53 -8.33 8.68
N ILE A 382 0.02 -7.12 8.80
CA ILE A 382 -0.63 -5.89 8.33
C ILE A 382 -0.95 -5.98 6.83
N CYS A 383 0.01 -6.44 6.00
CA CYS A 383 -0.19 -6.53 4.55
C CYS A 383 -1.21 -7.61 4.17
N MET A 384 -1.21 -8.75 4.89
CA MET A 384 -2.21 -9.79 4.69
C MET A 384 -3.62 -9.32 5.11
N LEU A 385 -3.75 -8.64 6.26
CA LEU A 385 -5.03 -8.07 6.69
C LEU A 385 -5.55 -7.05 5.69
N LEU A 386 -4.70 -6.16 5.17
CA LEU A 386 -5.11 -5.21 4.12
C LEU A 386 -5.51 -5.91 2.80
N SER A 387 -5.12 -7.17 2.59
CA SER A 387 -5.48 -7.95 1.42
C SER A 387 -6.82 -8.66 1.58
N ALA A 388 -7.07 -9.24 2.76
CA ALA A 388 -8.33 -9.90 3.09
C ALA A 388 -9.44 -8.92 3.47
N PHE A 389 -9.05 -7.84 4.13
CA PHE A 389 -9.90 -6.79 4.66
C PHE A 389 -9.29 -5.43 4.23
N PRO A 390 -9.51 -5.00 2.97
CA PRO A 390 -8.93 -3.78 2.42
C PRO A 390 -9.61 -2.52 2.99
N ASP A 391 -9.61 -2.38 4.32
CA ASP A 391 -10.20 -1.26 5.04
C ASP A 391 -9.18 -0.15 5.37
N ARG A 392 -9.61 1.00 5.90
CA ARG A 392 -8.82 2.24 5.97
C ARG A 392 -7.69 2.06 6.99
N SER A 393 -6.62 2.83 6.86
CA SER A 393 -5.50 2.80 7.82
C SER A 393 -5.97 2.86 9.28
N ARG A 394 -7.01 3.67 9.55
CA ARG A 394 -7.64 3.78 10.87
C ARG A 394 -8.12 2.44 11.43
N THR A 395 -8.88 1.65 10.66
CA THR A 395 -9.48 0.41 11.16
C THR A 395 -8.43 -0.64 11.48
N ILE A 396 -7.29 -0.62 10.77
CA ILE A 396 -6.13 -1.46 11.11
C ILE A 396 -5.42 -0.98 12.38
N ARG A 397 -5.20 0.33 12.52
CA ARG A 397 -4.46 0.89 13.68
C ARG A 397 -5.23 0.79 14.99
N GLU A 398 -6.55 0.90 14.92
CA GLU A 398 -7.47 0.89 16.06
C GLU A 398 -8.14 -0.48 16.24
N LEU A 399 -7.67 -1.52 15.54
CA LEU A 399 -8.13 -2.91 15.71
C LEU A 399 -7.76 -3.40 17.11
N GLU A 400 -8.71 -4.00 17.81
CA GLU A 400 -8.59 -4.30 19.25
C GLU A 400 -9.15 -5.69 19.57
N VAL A 401 -8.33 -6.52 20.21
CA VAL A 401 -8.72 -7.88 20.61
C VAL A 401 -9.86 -7.81 21.63
N GLY A 402 -10.91 -8.59 21.43
CA GLY A 402 -12.07 -8.63 22.33
C GLY A 402 -13.09 -7.50 22.13
N ARG A 403 -12.78 -6.47 21.33
CA ARG A 403 -13.72 -5.40 20.94
C ARG A 403 -14.07 -5.42 19.46
N SER A 404 -13.06 -5.29 18.60
CA SER A 404 -13.22 -5.23 17.14
C SER A 404 -12.53 -6.36 16.39
N LEU A 405 -11.65 -7.12 17.04
CA LEU A 405 -11.14 -8.41 16.59
C LEU A 405 -11.61 -9.48 17.57
N ILE A 406 -12.54 -10.33 17.15
CA ILE A 406 -13.22 -11.32 18.00
C ILE A 406 -12.88 -12.72 17.50
N ASN A 407 -12.57 -13.63 18.42
CA ASN A 407 -12.51 -15.06 18.13
C ASN A 407 -13.84 -15.69 18.56
N ARG A 408 -14.50 -16.42 17.66
CA ARG A 408 -15.69 -17.23 17.95
C ARG A 408 -15.42 -18.63 17.44
N ASP A 409 -15.33 -19.59 18.36
CA ASP A 409 -15.15 -21.01 18.04
C ASP A 409 -13.95 -21.29 17.11
N GLY A 410 -12.82 -20.62 17.36
CA GLY A 410 -11.60 -20.78 16.57
C GLY A 410 -11.58 -19.98 15.26
N LYS A 411 -12.63 -19.22 14.96
CA LYS A 411 -12.70 -18.34 13.80
C LYS A 411 -12.54 -16.87 14.19
N TRP A 412 -11.77 -16.14 13.41
CA TRP A 412 -11.50 -14.73 13.67
C TRP A 412 -12.40 -13.82 12.84
N PHE A 413 -13.00 -12.83 13.50
CA PHE A 413 -13.90 -11.85 12.90
C PHE A 413 -13.43 -10.44 13.21
N VAL A 414 -13.56 -9.56 12.21
CA VAL A 414 -13.48 -8.12 12.40
C VAL A 414 -14.89 -7.57 12.53
N GLU A 415 -15.19 -7.00 13.70
CA GLU A 415 -16.48 -6.39 14.04
C GLU A 415 -16.33 -4.89 14.24
N HIS A 416 -17.05 -4.11 13.44
CA HIS A 416 -17.03 -2.65 13.55
C HIS A 416 -18.44 -2.09 13.77
N THR A 417 -18.50 -1.15 14.71
CA THR A 417 -19.65 -0.27 14.94
C THR A 417 -19.55 1.00 14.08
N ALA A 418 -20.57 1.85 14.14
CA ALA A 418 -20.61 3.10 13.39
C ALA A 418 -19.46 4.08 13.75
N GLU A 419 -18.86 3.96 14.94
CA GLU A 419 -17.82 4.88 15.43
C GLU A 419 -16.42 4.50 14.94
N ASP A 420 -16.21 3.22 14.63
CA ASP A 420 -14.90 2.66 14.32
C ASP A 420 -14.36 3.13 12.96
N PHE A 421 -15.24 3.54 12.04
CA PHE A 421 -14.84 3.99 10.70
C PHE A 421 -15.56 5.26 10.23
N LYS A 422 -15.11 5.81 9.10
CA LYS A 422 -15.53 7.14 8.60
C LYS A 422 -16.99 7.14 8.14
N THR A 423 -17.43 6.06 7.53
CA THR A 423 -18.76 5.90 6.92
C THR A 423 -19.69 5.05 7.77
N GLY A 424 -19.34 4.83 9.05
CA GLY A 424 -20.09 3.93 9.92
C GLY A 424 -21.57 4.23 10.03
N ASN A 425 -21.96 5.50 10.15
CA ASN A 425 -23.39 5.87 10.19
C ASN A 425 -24.18 5.47 8.92
N SER A 426 -23.51 5.24 7.79
CA SER A 426 -24.14 4.81 6.55
C SER A 426 -24.30 3.28 6.47
N PHE A 427 -23.39 2.52 7.09
CA PHE A 427 -23.29 1.06 6.96
C PHE A 427 -23.67 0.28 8.23
N CYS A 428 -23.68 0.94 9.39
CA CYS A 428 -23.99 0.40 10.71
C CYS A 428 -25.22 1.12 11.27
N LYS A 429 -26.34 1.04 10.55
CA LYS A 429 -27.59 1.70 10.95
C LYS A 429 -28.24 0.94 12.11
N ASN A 430 -28.96 1.64 12.98
CA ASN A 430 -29.76 1.05 14.07
C ASN A 430 -28.97 0.08 14.97
N GLY A 431 -27.70 0.40 15.27
CA GLY A 431 -26.85 -0.43 16.13
C GLY A 431 -26.28 -1.68 15.46
N GLN A 432 -26.54 -1.90 14.16
CA GLN A 432 -25.94 -3.01 13.42
C GLN A 432 -24.41 -2.89 13.41
N LYS A 433 -23.74 -4.05 13.52
CA LYS A 433 -22.30 -4.16 13.34
C LYS A 433 -21.98 -4.66 11.95
N ARG A 434 -20.89 -4.14 11.40
CA ARG A 434 -20.27 -4.72 10.21
C ARG A 434 -19.35 -5.85 10.65
N VAL A 435 -19.65 -7.08 10.21
CA VAL A 435 -18.91 -8.29 10.58
C VAL A 435 -18.22 -8.86 9.34
N VAL A 436 -16.93 -9.14 9.45
CA VAL A 436 -16.14 -9.78 8.40
C VAL A 436 -15.37 -10.96 8.99
N GLU A 437 -15.62 -12.16 8.48
CA GLU A 437 -14.80 -13.34 8.79
C GLU A 437 -13.44 -13.20 8.11
N LEU A 438 -12.37 -13.41 8.86
CA LEU A 438 -11.01 -13.41 8.35
C LEU A 438 -10.70 -14.79 7.72
N PRO A 439 -10.03 -14.84 6.56
CA PRO A 439 -9.58 -16.10 5.97
C PRO A 439 -8.67 -16.90 6.91
N GLU A 440 -8.85 -18.22 6.97
CA GLU A 440 -8.06 -19.14 7.83
C GLU A 440 -6.55 -19.06 7.57
N SER A 441 -6.14 -18.73 6.35
CA SER A 441 -4.73 -18.48 6.00
C SER A 441 -4.04 -17.41 6.86
N LEU A 442 -4.81 -16.54 7.54
CA LEU A 442 -4.29 -15.52 8.45
C LEU A 442 -4.02 -16.05 9.86
N TYR A 443 -4.69 -17.14 10.27
CA TYR A 443 -4.84 -17.49 11.69
C TYR A 443 -3.49 -17.78 12.34
N LEU A 444 -2.65 -18.58 11.70
CA LEU A 444 -1.31 -18.91 12.21
C LEU A 444 -0.48 -17.66 12.52
N LEU A 445 -0.39 -16.73 11.56
CA LEU A 445 0.39 -15.49 11.72
C LEU A 445 -0.26 -14.53 12.72
N LEU A 446 -1.59 -14.48 12.78
CA LEU A 446 -2.32 -13.66 13.73
C LEU A 446 -2.12 -14.15 15.16
N GLU A 447 -2.29 -15.45 15.39
CA GLU A 447 -2.16 -16.07 16.71
C GLU A 447 -0.72 -16.06 17.21
N GLU A 448 0.26 -16.33 16.34
CA GLU A 448 1.67 -16.19 16.70
C GLU A 448 2.02 -14.72 17.02
N TRP A 449 1.46 -13.76 16.25
CA TRP A 449 1.63 -12.34 16.55
C TRP A 449 1.09 -11.98 17.94
N LEU A 450 -0.17 -12.34 18.22
CA LEU A 450 -0.86 -12.00 19.46
C LEU A 450 -0.23 -12.67 20.69
N SER A 451 0.11 -13.95 20.59
CA SER A 451 0.62 -14.75 21.72
C SER A 451 2.10 -14.49 22.05
N LYS A 452 2.92 -14.20 21.03
CA LYS A 452 4.39 -14.22 21.16
C LYS A 452 5.07 -12.93 20.74
N TRP A 453 4.73 -12.38 19.58
CA TRP A 453 5.54 -11.32 18.99
C TRP A 453 5.15 -9.91 19.42
N ARG A 454 3.86 -9.68 19.72
CA ARG A 454 3.35 -8.37 20.14
C ARG A 454 3.99 -7.89 21.44
N SER A 455 4.18 -8.79 22.41
CA SER A 455 4.75 -8.49 23.73
C SER A 455 6.20 -8.00 23.68
N VAL A 456 6.96 -8.34 22.62
CA VAL A 456 8.35 -7.88 22.40
C VAL A 456 8.50 -6.36 22.41
N PHE A 457 7.43 -5.62 22.12
CA PHE A 457 7.42 -4.16 22.10
C PHE A 457 6.85 -3.51 23.37
N ASN A 458 6.47 -4.30 24.38
CA ASN A 458 5.86 -3.84 25.64
C ASN A 458 4.73 -2.82 25.43
N PRO A 459 3.68 -3.16 24.66
CA PRO A 459 2.61 -2.22 24.36
C PRO A 459 1.80 -1.85 25.61
N ASN A 460 1.48 -0.57 25.75
CA ASN A 460 0.69 -0.02 26.87
C ASN A 460 -0.76 0.32 26.47
N HIS A 461 -1.29 -0.39 25.47
CA HIS A 461 -2.61 -0.17 24.89
C HIS A 461 -3.23 -1.49 24.42
N PRO A 462 -4.55 -1.55 24.17
CA PRO A 462 -5.23 -2.80 23.80
C PRO A 462 -5.17 -3.13 22.30
N TYR A 463 -4.77 -2.18 21.44
CA TYR A 463 -4.74 -2.42 19.99
C TYR A 463 -3.81 -3.56 19.54
N VAL A 464 -4.22 -4.28 18.49
CA VAL A 464 -3.51 -5.43 17.90
C VAL A 464 -2.09 -5.08 17.50
N PHE A 465 -1.89 -3.90 16.89
CA PHE A 465 -0.60 -3.45 16.37
C PHE A 465 -0.02 -2.31 17.18
N THR A 466 1.31 -2.23 17.22
CA THR A 466 2.04 -1.30 18.08
C THR A 466 3.29 -0.74 17.41
N GLN A 467 3.68 0.47 17.81
CA GLN A 467 4.97 1.03 17.46
C GLN A 467 6.10 0.28 18.17
N LEU A 468 7.33 0.49 17.71
CA LEU A 468 8.51 -0.17 18.29
C LEU A 468 8.78 0.22 19.75
N ASN A 469 8.21 1.34 20.21
CA ASN A 469 8.30 1.86 21.57
C ASN A 469 7.06 1.54 22.43
N GLY A 470 6.19 0.63 21.96
CA GLY A 470 4.99 0.21 22.69
C GLY A 470 3.80 1.17 22.60
N LYS A 471 3.94 2.33 21.92
CA LYS A 471 2.83 3.27 21.72
C LYS A 471 1.88 2.82 20.60
N PRO A 472 0.60 3.26 20.61
CA PRO A 472 -0.34 2.98 19.53
C PRO A 472 0.19 3.41 18.15
N LEU A 473 -0.08 2.65 17.09
CA LEU A 473 0.22 3.10 15.73
C LEU A 473 -0.55 4.39 15.39
N THR A 474 0.15 5.41 14.92
CA THR A 474 -0.45 6.63 14.34
C THR A 474 -0.62 6.47 12.83
N ASP A 475 -1.41 7.35 12.22
CA ASP A 475 -1.59 7.34 10.76
C ASP A 475 -0.24 7.50 10.05
N GLY A 476 0.60 8.41 10.54
CA GLY A 476 1.96 8.60 10.04
C GLY A 476 2.87 7.40 10.29
N SER A 477 2.82 6.76 11.46
CA SER A 477 3.70 5.62 11.75
C SER A 477 3.34 4.40 10.91
N LEU A 478 2.05 4.06 10.76
CA LEU A 478 1.62 2.96 9.88
C LEU A 478 1.98 3.25 8.42
N TYR A 479 1.70 4.48 7.96
CA TYR A 479 2.07 4.92 6.61
C TYR A 479 3.57 4.69 6.33
N GLN A 480 4.44 5.18 7.22
CA GLN A 480 5.88 5.06 7.08
C GLN A 480 6.35 3.61 7.17
N TYR A 481 5.78 2.85 8.11
CA TYR A 481 6.14 1.46 8.35
C TYR A 481 5.83 0.58 7.12
N PHE A 482 4.63 0.73 6.57
CA PHE A 482 4.20 0.03 5.35
C PHE A 482 5.01 0.46 4.14
N ARG A 483 5.05 1.78 3.86
CA ARG A 483 5.68 2.34 2.66
C ARG A 483 7.15 1.96 2.55
N LYS A 484 7.90 2.01 3.65
CA LYS A 484 9.33 1.65 3.67
C LYS A 484 9.57 0.19 3.25
N ARG A 485 8.67 -0.72 3.61
CA ARG A 485 8.82 -2.16 3.33
C ARG A 485 8.41 -2.49 1.89
N ILE A 486 7.32 -1.92 1.40
CA ILE A 486 6.93 -2.09 -0.01
C ILE A 486 7.93 -1.41 -0.94
N TYR A 487 8.38 -0.18 -0.62
CA TYR A 487 9.39 0.52 -1.42
C TYR A 487 10.69 -0.25 -1.52
N ARG A 488 11.15 -0.90 -0.45
CA ARG A 488 12.34 -1.75 -0.49
C ARG A 488 12.20 -2.90 -1.51
N LEU A 489 11.01 -3.48 -1.61
CA LEU A 489 10.75 -4.64 -2.48
C LEU A 489 10.49 -4.24 -3.93
N THR A 490 9.88 -3.07 -4.17
CA THR A 490 9.35 -2.68 -5.49
C THR A 490 10.02 -1.46 -6.10
N GLY A 491 10.67 -0.61 -5.28
CA GLY A 491 11.07 0.74 -5.67
C GLY A 491 9.90 1.73 -5.76
N GLN A 492 8.69 1.33 -5.40
CA GLN A 492 7.47 2.12 -5.53
C GLN A 492 7.02 2.69 -4.18
N ALA A 493 6.66 3.97 -4.15
CA ALA A 493 6.19 4.70 -2.97
C ALA A 493 4.74 4.34 -2.57
N PHE A 494 4.38 3.07 -2.71
CA PHE A 494 3.06 2.52 -2.46
C PHE A 494 2.63 2.69 -1.01
N THR A 495 1.35 2.96 -0.79
CA THR A 495 0.79 3.32 0.52
C THR A 495 -0.35 2.40 0.90
N PRO A 496 -0.73 2.27 2.20
CA PRO A 496 -1.81 1.36 2.61
C PRO A 496 -3.13 1.59 1.88
N HIS A 497 -3.44 2.85 1.53
CA HIS A 497 -4.66 3.19 0.79
C HIS A 497 -4.67 2.55 -0.60
N MET A 498 -3.52 2.51 -1.27
CA MET A 498 -3.40 2.04 -2.65
C MET A 498 -3.56 0.51 -2.79
N VAL A 499 -3.55 -0.24 -1.68
CA VAL A 499 -3.93 -1.67 -1.69
C VAL A 499 -5.36 -1.81 -2.22
N ARG A 500 -6.26 -0.91 -1.81
CA ARG A 500 -7.63 -0.85 -2.32
C ARG A 500 -7.67 -0.61 -3.82
N ASP A 501 -6.94 0.39 -4.27
CA ASP A 501 -6.84 0.77 -5.68
C ASP A 501 -6.39 -0.43 -6.52
N SER A 502 -5.38 -1.15 -6.03
CA SER A 502 -4.79 -2.33 -6.65
C SER A 502 -5.79 -3.48 -6.79
N ILE A 503 -6.53 -3.81 -5.71
CA ILE A 503 -7.56 -4.87 -5.72
C ILE A 503 -8.69 -4.53 -6.69
N VAL A 504 -9.24 -3.32 -6.58
CA VAL A 504 -10.36 -2.87 -7.42
C VAL A 504 -9.97 -2.87 -8.89
N THR A 505 -8.79 -2.33 -9.21
CA THR A 505 -8.28 -2.26 -10.58
C THR A 505 -8.08 -3.67 -11.15
N TYR A 506 -7.47 -4.57 -10.38
CA TYR A 506 -7.25 -5.95 -10.81
C TYR A 506 -8.54 -6.73 -11.09
N LEU A 507 -9.52 -6.66 -10.18
CA LEU A 507 -10.80 -7.36 -10.37
C LEU A 507 -11.56 -6.86 -11.59
N LYS A 508 -11.56 -5.54 -11.83
CA LYS A 508 -12.17 -4.96 -13.03
C LYS A 508 -11.46 -5.36 -14.32
N LEU A 509 -10.13 -5.39 -14.32
CA LEU A 509 -9.35 -5.89 -15.47
C LEU A 509 -9.57 -7.38 -15.73
N SER A 510 -9.90 -8.14 -14.68
CA SER A 510 -10.16 -9.59 -14.77
C SER A 510 -11.59 -9.92 -15.21
N GLY A 511 -12.42 -8.92 -15.56
CA GLY A 511 -13.82 -9.14 -15.97
C GLY A 511 -14.73 -9.61 -14.83
N THR A 512 -14.38 -9.29 -13.57
CA THR A 512 -15.20 -9.66 -12.40
C THR A 512 -16.61 -9.06 -12.52
N SER A 513 -17.64 -9.82 -12.18
CA SER A 513 -19.03 -9.38 -12.28
C SER A 513 -19.35 -8.20 -11.37
N ASP A 514 -20.31 -7.36 -11.80
CA ASP A 514 -20.76 -6.21 -11.02
C ASP A 514 -21.31 -6.57 -9.64
N ARG A 515 -21.90 -7.77 -9.51
CA ARG A 515 -22.37 -8.31 -8.22
C ARG A 515 -21.22 -8.45 -7.22
N VAL A 516 -20.09 -9.00 -7.66
CA VAL A 516 -18.90 -9.15 -6.80
C VAL A 516 -18.27 -7.79 -6.52
N LEU A 517 -18.23 -6.87 -7.50
CA LEU A 517 -17.75 -5.50 -7.28
C LEU A 517 -18.65 -4.73 -6.29
N ALA A 518 -19.97 -4.94 -6.31
CA ALA A 518 -20.92 -4.41 -5.33
C ALA A 518 -20.59 -4.88 -3.92
N ALA A 519 -20.46 -6.20 -3.75
CA ALA A 519 -20.13 -6.81 -2.47
C ALA A 519 -18.76 -6.34 -1.95
N LEU A 520 -17.77 -6.17 -2.85
CA LEU A 520 -16.48 -5.61 -2.49
C LEU A 520 -16.59 -4.15 -2.02
N ALA A 521 -17.41 -3.33 -2.67
CA ALA A 521 -17.61 -1.95 -2.24
C ALA A 521 -18.22 -1.88 -0.82
N GLU A 522 -19.17 -2.76 -0.52
CA GLU A 522 -19.74 -2.94 0.81
C GLU A 522 -18.70 -3.43 1.83
N LEU A 523 -17.88 -4.42 1.45
CA LEU A 523 -16.72 -4.89 2.24
C LEU A 523 -15.67 -3.79 2.47
N MET A 524 -15.61 -2.77 1.62
CA MET A 524 -14.68 -1.65 1.80
C MET A 524 -15.33 -0.42 2.46
N ALA A 525 -16.61 -0.54 2.83
CA ALA A 525 -17.45 0.50 3.41
C ALA A 525 -17.49 1.80 2.55
N HIS A 526 -17.79 1.64 1.25
CA HIS A 526 -18.06 2.73 0.33
C HIS A 526 -19.07 2.33 -0.77
N SER A 527 -19.53 3.29 -1.57
CA SER A 527 -20.40 3.01 -2.71
C SER A 527 -19.62 2.51 -3.94
N GLN A 528 -20.30 1.84 -4.87
CA GLN A 528 -19.71 1.51 -6.18
C GLN A 528 -19.32 2.76 -6.97
N LYS A 529 -20.08 3.86 -6.87
CA LYS A 529 -19.70 5.14 -7.47
C LYS A 529 -18.34 5.61 -6.96
N MET A 530 -18.12 5.53 -5.65
CA MET A 530 -16.82 5.84 -5.05
C MET A 530 -15.71 4.89 -5.52
N GLN A 531 -16.03 3.61 -5.71
CA GLN A 531 -15.12 2.62 -6.27
C GLN A 531 -14.64 2.98 -7.67
N HIS A 532 -15.57 3.38 -8.56
CA HIS A 532 -15.26 3.81 -9.91
C HIS A 532 -14.47 5.12 -9.95
N GLN A 533 -14.79 6.08 -9.08
CA GLN A 533 -14.17 7.41 -9.11
C GLN A 533 -12.79 7.47 -8.45
N ILE A 534 -12.57 6.73 -7.37
CA ILE A 534 -11.37 6.88 -6.52
C ILE A 534 -10.38 5.72 -6.69
N TYR A 535 -10.88 4.48 -6.77
CA TYR A 535 -10.04 3.27 -6.68
C TYR A 535 -9.73 2.62 -8.04
N ASP A 536 -10.58 2.82 -9.05
CA ASP A 536 -10.35 2.29 -10.40
C ASP A 536 -9.22 3.07 -11.09
N ARG A 537 -8.06 2.44 -11.22
CA ARG A 537 -6.86 3.01 -11.86
C ARG A 537 -6.66 2.56 -13.30
N ARG A 538 -7.67 1.95 -13.93
CA ARG A 538 -7.58 1.58 -15.35
C ARG A 538 -7.39 2.81 -16.22
N THR A 539 -6.57 2.68 -17.25
CA THR A 539 -6.44 3.71 -18.30
C THR A 539 -7.74 3.83 -19.11
N PRO A 540 -7.97 4.94 -19.83
CA PRO A 540 -9.12 5.07 -20.72
C PRO A 540 -9.27 3.88 -21.69
N GLU A 541 -8.16 3.42 -22.27
CA GLU A 541 -8.12 2.30 -23.21
C GLU A 541 -8.58 1.01 -22.53
N GLN A 542 -8.08 0.75 -21.31
CA GLN A 542 -8.47 -0.41 -20.51
C GLN A 542 -9.95 -0.38 -20.09
N LYS A 543 -10.56 0.80 -19.95
CA LYS A 543 -11.98 0.94 -19.63
C LYS A 543 -12.88 0.61 -20.83
N VAL A 544 -12.42 0.94 -22.04
CA VAL A 544 -13.17 0.74 -23.28
C VAL A 544 -12.94 -0.67 -23.87
N ALA A 545 -11.81 -1.31 -23.57
CA ALA A 545 -11.46 -2.64 -24.09
C ALA A 545 -12.57 -3.70 -24.00
N PRO A 546 -13.31 -3.86 -22.89
CA PRO A 546 -14.42 -4.83 -22.82
C PRO A 546 -15.53 -4.54 -23.83
N ALA A 547 -15.85 -3.27 -24.08
CA ALA A 547 -16.85 -2.88 -25.08
C ALA A 547 -16.37 -3.21 -26.50
N LEU A 548 -15.09 -2.97 -26.80
CA LEU A 548 -14.51 -3.33 -28.10
C LEU A 548 -14.52 -4.86 -28.32
N SER A 549 -14.15 -5.65 -27.32
CA SER A 549 -14.21 -7.12 -27.41
C SER A 549 -15.66 -7.61 -27.58
N ALA A 550 -16.62 -7.00 -26.89
CA ALA A 550 -18.04 -7.33 -27.07
C ALA A 550 -18.50 -7.04 -28.51
N LEU A 551 -18.15 -5.86 -29.05
CA LEU A 551 -18.48 -5.48 -30.43
C LEU A 551 -17.85 -6.42 -31.46
N GLN A 552 -16.62 -6.88 -31.23
CA GLN A 552 -15.93 -7.87 -32.09
C GLN A 552 -16.59 -9.26 -32.04
N SER A 553 -17.23 -9.60 -30.92
CA SER A 553 -17.90 -10.90 -30.73
C SER A 553 -19.34 -10.93 -31.25
N LEU A 554 -19.93 -9.78 -31.56
CA LEU A 554 -21.24 -9.73 -32.19
C LEU A 554 -21.14 -10.34 -33.59
N PRO A 555 -22.10 -11.18 -34.01
CA PRO A 555 -22.19 -11.59 -35.39
C PRO A 555 -22.37 -10.33 -36.22
N THR A 556 -21.33 -9.95 -36.97
CA THR A 556 -21.40 -8.91 -37.98
C THR A 556 -22.31 -9.44 -39.07
N GLY A 557 -23.64 -9.29 -38.91
CA GLY A 557 -24.56 -9.48 -40.02
C GLY A 557 -24.05 -8.66 -41.19
N ASN A 558 -23.84 -9.32 -42.34
CA ASN A 558 -23.32 -8.79 -43.61
C ASN A 558 -22.90 -7.31 -43.58
N LEU A 559 -21.76 -7.01 -42.93
CA LEU A 559 -21.13 -5.72 -43.21
C LEU A 559 -20.75 -5.76 -44.69
N PRO A 560 -21.20 -4.77 -45.50
CA PRO A 560 -20.84 -4.75 -46.90
C PRO A 560 -19.31 -4.73 -47.00
N PRO A 561 -18.71 -5.53 -47.90
CA PRO A 561 -17.28 -5.51 -48.07
C PRO A 561 -16.82 -4.08 -48.35
N PRO A 562 -15.65 -3.66 -47.83
CA PRO A 562 -15.12 -2.35 -48.17
C PRO A 562 -15.03 -2.23 -49.70
N PRO A 563 -15.40 -1.06 -50.28
CA PRO A 563 -15.25 -0.86 -51.71
C PRO A 563 -13.79 -1.14 -52.11
N PRO A 564 -13.55 -1.73 -53.29
CA PRO A 564 -12.20 -1.98 -53.75
C PRO A 564 -11.40 -0.68 -53.70
N LEU A 565 -10.25 -0.71 -53.02
CA LEU A 565 -9.31 0.41 -53.00
C LEU A 565 -8.93 0.69 -54.45
N LYS A 566 -9.41 1.81 -54.99
CA LYS A 566 -8.89 2.33 -56.26
C LYS A 566 -7.45 2.73 -55.99
N THR A 567 -6.51 1.88 -56.38
CA THR A 567 -5.12 2.29 -56.58
C THR A 567 -5.20 3.39 -57.62
N ILE A 568 -5.08 4.65 -57.18
CA ILE A 568 -4.78 5.72 -58.11
C ILE A 568 -3.37 5.41 -58.57
N GLU A 569 -3.24 4.81 -59.75
CA GLU A 569 -1.98 4.87 -60.48
C GLU A 569 -1.71 6.36 -60.65
N LEU A 570 -0.71 6.84 -59.91
CA LEU A 570 -0.09 8.13 -60.20
C LEU A 570 0.51 7.97 -61.59
N THR A 571 -0.25 8.35 -62.62
CA THR A 571 0.27 8.55 -63.96
C THR A 571 1.35 9.62 -63.84
N THR A 572 2.58 9.19 -64.03
CA THR A 572 3.74 10.03 -64.30
C THR A 572 3.50 10.75 -65.64
N GLU A 573 2.68 11.79 -65.61
CA GLU A 573 2.67 12.86 -66.60
C GLU A 573 3.20 14.13 -65.92
N ILE A 574 4.48 14.09 -65.57
CA ILE A 574 5.31 15.29 -65.45
C ILE A 574 6.59 14.99 -66.24
N GLN A 575 6.46 14.99 -67.56
CA GLN A 575 7.55 15.29 -68.47
C GLN A 575 6.92 15.93 -69.70
N GLU A 576 7.37 17.15 -69.99
CA GLU A 576 7.04 18.01 -71.14
C GLU A 576 5.80 18.92 -70.99
N GLN A 577 5.97 20.00 -70.21
CA GLN A 577 5.81 21.39 -70.69
C GLN A 577 6.55 22.38 -69.78
#